data_AF-A0A7U2F0V9-F1
#
_entry.id   AF-A0A7U2F0V9-F1
#
_cell.length_a   1.000
_cell.length_b   1.000
_cell.length_c   1.000
_cell.angle_alpha   90.00
_cell.angle_beta   90.00
_cell.angle_gamma   90.00
#
_symmetry.space_group_name_H-M   'P 1'
#
loop_
_entity.id
_entity.type
_entity.pdbx_description
1 polymer ?
#
loop_
_entity_poly.entity_id
_entity_poly.type
_entity_poly.pdbx_seq_one_letter_code
_entity_poly.pdbx_strand_id
1 'polypeptide(L)'
;MAVSTSPTALSANDARVLNALFDPETLPSSVAKSKDATAINTSLPPHPSIPASQISALEAQQNEIVRRISTSSSEQDIDAAIVELDQVVEACPNYGSAYINRAMLLRMKLESQLTAAQNIFSHSTSDVEPLFTDLSRAIHVSLPASSPTAPVSTYQAKILRTAYSHRAYLYLKAAETGTALQGLEKSDLEELASKDFSGAARYGDEVAREMSVRTNPYAKMCGAIVRNALKEEMKSETS
;
A
#
# COMPACT_ATOMS: atom_id res chain seq x y z
N MET A 1 -18.86 -10.26 55.26
CA MET A 1 -18.66 -8.92 54.68
C MET A 1 -18.70 -9.08 53.18
N ALA A 2 -19.74 -8.56 52.52
CA ALA A 2 -19.84 -8.59 51.06
C ALA A 2 -18.90 -7.53 50.50
N VAL A 3 -17.89 -7.96 49.75
CA VAL A 3 -17.02 -7.06 48.99
C VAL A 3 -17.84 -6.56 47.81
N SER A 4 -18.32 -5.32 47.91
CA SER A 4 -18.99 -4.62 46.82
C SER A 4 -17.95 -4.32 45.73
N THR A 5 -17.92 -5.14 44.68
CA THR A 5 -17.17 -4.83 43.46
C THR A 5 -17.92 -3.74 42.71
N SER A 6 -17.50 -2.48 42.88
CA SER A 6 -17.96 -1.39 42.03
C SER A 6 -17.58 -1.70 40.58
N PRO A 7 -18.52 -1.62 39.62
CA PRO A 7 -18.17 -1.83 38.22
C PRO A 7 -17.20 -0.71 37.83
N THR A 8 -15.97 -1.07 37.51
CA THR A 8 -14.94 -0.13 37.08
C THR A 8 -15.33 0.33 35.68
N ALA A 9 -16.15 1.39 35.60
CA ALA A 9 -16.54 1.97 34.34
C ALA A 9 -15.31 2.62 33.71
N LEU A 10 -14.71 1.92 32.75
CA LEU A 10 -13.61 2.45 31.95
C LEU A 10 -14.02 3.81 31.37
N SER A 11 -13.09 4.76 31.37
CA SER A 11 -13.36 6.02 30.68
C SER A 11 -13.59 5.75 29.19
N ALA A 12 -14.33 6.62 28.50
CA ALA A 12 -14.51 6.48 27.05
C ALA A 12 -13.16 6.44 26.29
N ASN A 13 -12.11 7.03 26.87
CA ASN A 13 -10.77 6.95 26.32
C ASN A 13 -10.14 5.57 26.55
N ASP A 14 -10.22 5.02 27.76
CA ASP A 14 -9.65 3.72 28.11
C ASP A 14 -10.38 2.58 27.39
N ALA A 15 -11.71 2.64 27.31
CA ALA A 15 -12.51 1.69 26.55
C ALA A 15 -12.15 1.72 25.06
N ARG A 16 -11.83 2.89 24.51
CA ARG A 16 -11.38 3.04 23.12
C ARG A 16 -9.96 2.51 22.91
N VAL A 17 -9.04 2.77 23.84
CA VAL A 17 -7.66 2.24 23.77
C VAL A 17 -7.64 0.72 23.94
N LEU A 18 -8.47 0.19 24.83
CA LEU A 18 -8.65 -1.25 25.02
C LEU A 18 -9.32 -1.88 23.80
N ASN A 19 -10.40 -1.30 23.28
CA ASN A 19 -11.00 -1.77 22.02
C ASN A 19 -9.99 -1.72 20.87
N ALA A 20 -9.12 -0.70 20.81
CA ALA A 20 -8.03 -0.65 19.85
C ALA A 20 -6.95 -1.74 20.05
N LEU A 21 -6.74 -2.17 21.29
CA LEU A 21 -5.83 -3.26 21.64
C LEU A 21 -6.43 -4.64 21.29
N PHE A 22 -7.76 -4.76 21.41
CA PHE A 22 -8.51 -6.01 21.24
C PHE A 22 -9.08 -6.20 19.83
N ASP A 23 -9.36 -5.10 19.15
CA ASP A 23 -9.89 -5.04 17.78
C ASP A 23 -9.23 -3.86 17.04
N PRO A 24 -7.97 -4.03 16.61
CA PRO A 24 -7.23 -2.97 15.94
C PRO A 24 -7.83 -2.62 14.55
N GLU A 25 -8.79 -3.40 14.04
CA GLU A 25 -9.58 -3.07 12.84
C GLU A 25 -10.64 -1.98 13.12
N THR A 26 -11.02 -1.76 14.39
CA THR A 26 -11.99 -0.73 14.81
C THR A 26 -11.35 0.58 15.28
N LEU A 27 -10.02 0.70 15.18
CA LEU A 27 -9.27 1.89 15.59
C LEU A 27 -9.76 3.14 14.84
N PRO A 28 -10.25 4.18 15.55
CA PRO A 28 -10.68 5.39 14.89
C PRO A 28 -9.50 6.04 14.17
N SER A 29 -9.74 6.43 12.92
CA SER A 29 -8.77 7.10 12.06
C SER A 29 -8.02 8.27 12.71
N SER A 30 -8.61 8.91 13.71
CA SER A 30 -8.10 10.10 14.40
C SER A 30 -6.90 9.87 15.31
N VAL A 31 -6.71 8.68 15.90
CA VAL A 31 -5.60 8.43 16.86
C VAL A 31 -4.26 8.23 16.13
N ALA A 32 -4.27 7.53 15.00
CA ALA A 32 -3.07 7.29 14.18
C ALA A 32 -2.67 8.47 13.29
N LYS A 33 -3.61 9.37 12.94
CA LYS A 33 -3.36 10.56 12.10
C LYS A 33 -2.30 11.52 12.67
N SER A 34 -2.09 11.53 13.99
CA SER A 34 -1.16 12.45 14.64
C SER A 34 0.31 12.20 14.30
N LYS A 35 0.70 10.95 14.03
CA LYS A 35 2.09 10.58 13.68
C LYS A 35 2.40 10.83 12.21
N ASP A 36 1.44 10.57 11.34
CA ASP A 36 1.58 10.66 9.87
C ASP A 36 1.42 12.10 9.35
N ALA A 37 0.75 13.00 10.10
CA ALA A 37 0.60 14.41 9.73
C ALA A 37 1.94 15.15 9.53
N THR A 38 3.04 14.62 10.06
CA THR A 38 4.40 15.18 9.89
C THR A 38 5.10 14.72 8.61
N ALA A 39 4.54 13.75 7.88
CA ALA A 39 5.18 13.18 6.71
C ALA A 39 4.97 14.00 5.42
N ILE A 40 3.97 14.89 5.38
CA ILE A 40 3.64 15.70 4.20
C ILE A 40 3.80 17.17 4.55
N ASN A 41 4.61 17.89 3.78
CA ASN A 41 4.80 19.33 3.90
C ASN A 41 4.27 20.03 2.63
N THR A 42 3.18 20.78 2.79
CA THR A 42 2.49 21.49 1.70
C THR A 42 3.25 22.71 1.17
N SER A 43 4.25 23.20 1.90
CA SER A 43 5.09 24.34 1.48
C SER A 43 6.28 23.93 0.59
N LEU A 44 6.56 22.63 0.47
CA LEU A 44 7.65 22.14 -0.37
C LEU A 44 7.29 22.22 -1.87
N PRO A 45 8.28 22.48 -2.74
CA PRO A 45 8.07 22.37 -4.17
C PRO A 45 7.68 20.93 -4.56
N PRO A 46 6.98 20.71 -5.69
CA PRO A 46 6.52 19.38 -6.07
C PRO A 46 7.64 18.34 -6.17
N HIS A 47 8.81 18.71 -6.72
CA HIS A 47 9.97 17.83 -6.81
C HIS A 47 11.26 18.59 -6.45
N PRO A 48 12.25 17.96 -5.79
CA PRO A 48 13.50 18.61 -5.43
C PRO A 48 14.37 19.00 -6.63
N SER A 49 14.31 18.22 -7.71
CA SER A 49 15.23 18.36 -8.87
C SER A 49 14.55 18.69 -10.20
N ILE A 50 13.21 18.64 -10.26
CA ILE A 50 12.47 18.85 -11.51
C ILE A 50 11.65 20.13 -11.33
N PRO A 51 11.79 21.15 -12.21
CA PRO A 51 11.02 22.37 -12.14
C PRO A 51 9.50 22.10 -12.23
N ALA A 52 8.70 22.88 -11.51
CA ALA A 52 7.24 22.71 -11.48
C ALA A 52 6.58 22.83 -12.87
N SER A 53 7.11 23.68 -13.75
CA SER A 53 6.64 23.80 -15.15
C SER A 53 6.89 22.51 -15.95
N GLN A 54 8.04 21.89 -15.76
CA GLN A 54 8.37 20.62 -16.40
C GLN A 54 7.52 19.48 -15.84
N ILE A 55 7.25 19.44 -14.53
CA ILE A 55 6.34 18.46 -13.93
C ILE A 55 4.95 18.57 -14.53
N SER A 56 4.42 19.78 -14.66
CA SER A 56 3.10 20.01 -15.25
C SER A 56 3.02 19.52 -16.71
N ALA A 57 4.07 19.78 -17.51
CA ALA A 57 4.16 19.27 -18.87
C ALA A 57 4.23 17.73 -18.92
N LEU A 58 5.05 17.12 -18.06
CA LEU A 58 5.18 15.66 -17.96
C LEU A 58 3.86 15.01 -17.50
N GLU A 59 3.16 15.61 -16.52
CA GLU A 59 1.84 15.13 -16.08
C GLU A 59 0.81 15.23 -17.20
N ALA A 60 0.79 16.32 -17.98
CA ALA A 60 -0.11 16.47 -19.11
C ALA A 60 0.15 15.40 -20.18
N GLN A 61 1.42 15.18 -20.54
CA GLN A 61 1.82 14.13 -21.49
C GLN A 61 1.42 12.75 -20.99
N GLN A 62 1.75 12.42 -19.74
CA GLN A 62 1.41 11.14 -19.12
C GLN A 62 -0.09 10.90 -19.05
N ASN A 63 -0.87 11.91 -18.65
CA ASN A 63 -2.33 11.80 -18.54
C ASN A 63 -2.95 11.52 -19.91
N GLU A 64 -2.42 12.09 -20.99
CA GLU A 64 -2.91 11.79 -22.34
C GLU A 64 -2.58 10.36 -22.78
N ILE A 65 -1.41 9.84 -22.42
CA ILE A 65 -1.06 8.43 -22.66
C ILE A 65 -2.07 7.52 -21.95
N VAL A 66 -2.25 7.72 -20.64
CA VAL A 66 -3.10 6.86 -19.81
C VAL A 66 -4.58 6.97 -20.19
N ARG A 67 -5.07 8.17 -20.56
CA ARG A 67 -6.47 8.41 -20.93
C ARG A 67 -6.92 7.66 -22.19
N ARG A 68 -5.99 7.32 -23.08
CA ARG A 68 -6.28 6.49 -24.27
C ARG A 68 -6.56 5.04 -23.92
N ILE A 69 -6.18 4.62 -22.73
CA ILE A 69 -6.19 3.22 -22.33
C ILE A 69 -7.31 2.96 -21.32
N SER A 70 -8.00 1.84 -21.51
CA SER A 70 -9.10 1.38 -20.68
C SER A 70 -9.00 -0.13 -20.46
N THR A 71 -9.86 -0.69 -19.60
CA THR A 71 -9.89 -2.13 -19.33
C THR A 71 -10.28 -2.98 -20.54
N SER A 72 -10.84 -2.38 -21.59
CA SER A 72 -11.20 -3.05 -22.85
C SER A 72 -10.24 -2.75 -24.01
N SER A 73 -9.14 -2.03 -23.75
CA SER A 73 -8.13 -1.74 -24.77
C SER A 73 -7.44 -3.02 -25.23
N SER A 74 -7.02 -3.06 -26.49
CA SER A 74 -6.27 -4.20 -27.03
C SER A 74 -4.86 -4.25 -26.46
N GLU A 75 -4.24 -5.43 -26.46
CA GLU A 75 -2.83 -5.57 -26.03
C GLU A 75 -1.89 -4.65 -26.82
N GLN A 76 -2.16 -4.44 -28.11
CA GLN A 76 -1.39 -3.57 -28.98
C GLN A 76 -1.46 -2.10 -28.53
N ASP A 77 -2.64 -1.64 -28.12
CA ASP A 77 -2.82 -0.27 -27.60
C ASP A 77 -2.06 -0.10 -26.28
N ILE A 78 -2.12 -1.10 -25.41
CA ILE A 78 -1.43 -1.09 -24.12
C ILE A 78 0.09 -1.09 -24.33
N ASP A 79 0.59 -1.90 -25.26
CA ASP A 79 2.01 -1.94 -25.61
C ASP A 79 2.52 -0.62 -26.19
N ALA A 80 1.74 0.02 -27.07
CA ALA A 80 2.06 1.34 -27.58
C ALA A 80 2.17 2.37 -26.45
N ALA A 81 1.23 2.36 -25.51
CA ALA A 81 1.25 3.26 -24.36
C ALA A 81 2.42 2.98 -23.39
N ILE A 82 2.82 1.71 -23.21
CA ILE A 82 4.01 1.34 -22.43
C ILE A 82 5.26 1.91 -23.10
N VAL A 83 5.42 1.76 -24.42
CA VAL A 83 6.56 2.31 -25.17
C VAL A 83 6.64 3.83 -25.05
N GLU A 84 5.50 4.53 -25.07
CA GLU A 84 5.48 5.98 -24.85
C GLU A 84 5.90 6.35 -23.41
N LEU A 85 5.51 5.58 -22.40
CA LEU A 85 5.98 5.78 -21.03
C LEU A 85 7.45 5.44 -20.85
N ASP A 86 7.98 4.46 -21.59
CA ASP A 86 9.42 4.15 -21.61
C ASP A 86 10.22 5.37 -22.06
N GLN A 87 9.78 6.04 -23.12
CA GLN A 87 10.42 7.28 -23.60
C GLN A 87 10.38 8.39 -22.55
N VAL A 88 9.29 8.52 -21.78
CA VAL A 88 9.19 9.48 -20.68
C VAL A 88 10.18 9.14 -19.56
N VAL A 89 10.30 7.85 -19.21
CA VAL A 89 11.25 7.36 -18.19
C VAL A 89 12.70 7.62 -18.63
N GLU A 90 13.03 7.35 -19.89
CA GLU A 90 14.36 7.59 -20.45
C GLU A 90 14.72 9.08 -20.46
N ALA A 91 13.77 9.94 -20.87
CA ALA A 91 13.98 11.38 -20.90
C ALA A 91 14.06 12.00 -19.50
N CYS A 92 13.35 11.45 -18.52
CA CYS A 92 13.27 11.98 -17.15
C CYS A 92 13.33 10.85 -16.09
N PRO A 93 14.51 10.25 -15.82
CA PRO A 93 14.63 9.08 -14.95
C PRO A 93 14.21 9.29 -13.49
N ASN A 94 14.17 10.55 -13.03
CA ASN A 94 13.73 10.92 -11.68
C ASN A 94 12.23 11.21 -11.58
N TYR A 95 11.48 11.12 -12.68
CA TYR A 95 10.04 11.36 -12.70
C TYR A 95 9.27 10.12 -12.21
N GLY A 96 9.09 10.01 -10.89
CA GLY A 96 8.45 8.87 -10.22
C GLY A 96 7.07 8.49 -10.77
N SER A 97 6.33 9.47 -11.27
CA SER A 97 4.98 9.26 -11.81
C SER A 97 4.98 8.37 -13.07
N ALA A 98 5.99 8.44 -13.94
CA ALA A 98 6.01 7.59 -15.13
C ALA A 98 6.11 6.10 -14.76
N TYR A 99 6.94 5.76 -13.77
CA TYR A 99 7.07 4.37 -13.31
C TYR A 99 5.78 3.81 -12.72
N ILE A 100 5.01 4.57 -11.93
CA ILE A 100 3.72 4.06 -11.39
C ILE A 100 2.69 3.81 -12.50
N ASN A 101 2.70 4.63 -13.55
CA ASN A 101 1.79 4.46 -14.67
C ASN A 101 2.23 3.31 -15.57
N ARG A 102 3.54 3.14 -15.79
CA ARG A 102 4.07 2.00 -16.55
C ARG A 102 3.78 0.69 -15.83
N ALA A 103 4.00 0.63 -14.51
CA ALA A 103 3.56 -0.45 -13.65
C ALA A 103 2.06 -0.75 -13.80
N MET A 104 1.20 0.27 -13.78
CA MET A 104 -0.24 0.07 -13.96
C MET A 104 -0.59 -0.54 -15.33
N LEU A 105 0.02 -0.04 -16.42
CA LEU A 105 -0.20 -0.57 -17.76
C LEU A 105 0.33 -2.00 -17.92
N LEU A 106 1.51 -2.30 -17.37
CA LEU A 106 2.06 -3.66 -17.33
C LEU A 106 1.12 -4.62 -16.61
N ARG A 107 0.63 -4.23 -15.43
CA ARG A 107 -0.36 -5.03 -14.70
C ARG A 107 -1.62 -5.24 -15.53
N MET A 108 -2.14 -4.19 -16.16
CA MET A 108 -3.36 -4.28 -16.94
C MET A 108 -3.19 -5.17 -18.18
N LYS A 109 -2.02 -5.14 -18.85
CA LYS A 109 -1.66 -6.06 -19.93
C LYS A 109 -1.65 -7.52 -19.45
N LEU A 110 -1.01 -7.77 -18.30
CA LEU A 110 -0.98 -9.10 -17.72
C LEU A 110 -2.39 -9.58 -17.37
N GLU A 111 -3.23 -8.70 -16.81
CA GLU A 111 -4.62 -9.01 -16.43
C GLU A 111 -5.52 -9.26 -17.64
N SER A 112 -5.33 -8.57 -18.77
CA SER A 112 -6.13 -8.79 -19.99
C SER A 112 -5.90 -10.16 -20.62
N GLN A 113 -4.78 -10.81 -20.30
CA GLN A 113 -4.41 -12.14 -20.79
C GLN A 113 -4.92 -13.28 -19.88
N LEU A 114 -5.52 -12.97 -18.72
CA LEU A 114 -5.97 -13.96 -17.75
C LEU A 114 -7.36 -14.51 -18.08
N THR A 115 -7.53 -15.81 -17.85
CA THR A 115 -8.86 -16.44 -17.75
C THR A 115 -9.40 -16.35 -16.32
N ALA A 116 -10.69 -16.66 -16.14
CA ALA A 116 -11.37 -16.55 -14.83
C ALA A 116 -10.75 -17.43 -13.71
N ALA A 117 -10.01 -18.48 -14.06
CA ALA A 117 -9.33 -19.36 -13.11
C ALA A 117 -7.89 -18.93 -12.78
N GLN A 118 -7.35 -17.97 -13.52
CA GLN A 118 -5.97 -17.50 -13.39
C GLN A 118 -5.89 -16.22 -12.57
N ASN A 119 -4.68 -15.92 -12.12
CA ASN A 119 -4.34 -14.67 -11.46
C ASN A 119 -3.04 -14.13 -12.06
N ILE A 120 -2.65 -12.91 -11.70
CA ILE A 120 -1.46 -12.25 -12.27
C ILE A 120 -0.17 -13.08 -12.14
N PHE A 121 -0.06 -13.91 -11.09
CA PHE A 121 1.09 -14.80 -10.88
C PHE A 121 0.98 -16.15 -11.60
N SER A 122 -0.02 -16.32 -12.47
CA SER A 122 -0.05 -17.41 -13.45
C SER A 122 0.90 -17.15 -14.62
N HIS A 123 1.34 -15.90 -14.79
CA HIS A 123 2.41 -15.51 -15.71
C HIS A 123 3.79 -15.88 -15.15
N SER A 124 4.81 -15.88 -16.01
CA SER A 124 6.17 -16.19 -15.58
C SER A 124 6.70 -15.10 -14.64
N THR A 125 7.65 -15.46 -13.77
CA THR A 125 8.28 -14.49 -12.86
C THR A 125 8.93 -13.33 -13.64
N SER A 126 9.51 -13.59 -14.81
CA SER A 126 10.09 -12.56 -15.67
C SER A 126 9.07 -11.56 -16.24
N ASP A 127 7.80 -11.97 -16.41
CA ASP A 127 6.76 -11.08 -16.89
C ASP A 127 6.24 -10.15 -15.78
N VAL A 128 6.24 -10.64 -14.53
CA VAL A 128 5.74 -9.91 -13.36
C VAL A 128 6.85 -9.06 -12.70
N GLU A 129 8.12 -9.44 -12.79
CA GLU A 129 9.25 -8.71 -12.19
C GLU A 129 9.35 -7.23 -12.61
N PRO A 130 9.11 -6.83 -13.88
CA PRO A 130 9.11 -5.44 -14.29
C PRO A 130 8.12 -4.57 -13.49
N LEU A 131 6.96 -5.13 -13.10
CA LEU A 131 5.97 -4.45 -12.28
C LEU A 131 6.53 -4.05 -10.91
N PHE A 132 7.19 -4.99 -10.23
CA PHE A 132 7.82 -4.74 -8.93
C PHE A 132 9.02 -3.78 -9.06
N THR A 133 9.76 -3.89 -10.16
CA THR A 133 10.90 -3.03 -10.45
C THR A 133 10.45 -1.57 -10.58
N ASP A 134 9.40 -1.31 -11.35
CA ASP A 134 8.85 0.03 -11.54
C ASP A 134 8.29 0.63 -10.25
N LEU A 135 7.52 -0.13 -9.49
CA LEU A 135 6.99 0.33 -8.21
C LEU A 135 8.11 0.65 -7.21
N SER A 136 9.14 -0.19 -7.17
CA SER A 136 10.31 0.03 -6.32
C SER A 136 11.12 1.25 -6.77
N ARG A 137 11.24 1.46 -8.09
CA ARG A 137 11.93 2.61 -8.68
C ARG A 137 11.17 3.90 -8.38
N ALA A 138 9.85 3.90 -8.52
CA ALA A 138 8.96 5.01 -8.19
C ALA A 138 9.10 5.44 -6.73
N ILE A 139 9.09 4.46 -5.81
CA ILE A 139 9.30 4.71 -4.38
C ILE A 139 10.67 5.34 -4.16
N HIS A 140 11.73 4.75 -4.71
CA HIS A 140 13.08 5.25 -4.49
C HIS A 140 13.27 6.69 -4.98
N VAL A 141 12.83 7.02 -6.20
CA VAL A 141 13.03 8.38 -6.75
C VAL A 141 12.14 9.42 -6.10
N SER A 142 11.03 9.00 -5.47
CA SER A 142 10.10 9.90 -4.79
C SER A 142 10.43 10.10 -3.31
N LEU A 143 11.22 9.21 -2.71
CA LEU A 143 11.69 9.35 -1.34
C LEU A 143 12.76 10.46 -1.22
N PRO A 144 12.79 11.18 -0.09
CA PRO A 144 13.77 12.23 0.14
C PRO A 144 15.16 11.62 0.41
N ALA A 145 16.18 12.12 -0.31
CA ALA A 145 17.55 11.61 -0.23
C ALA A 145 18.18 11.74 1.17
N SER A 146 17.77 12.74 1.95
CA SER A 146 18.37 13.03 3.26
C SER A 146 18.00 12.02 4.35
N SER A 147 16.77 11.51 4.32
CA SER A 147 16.28 10.49 5.27
C SER A 147 14.96 9.90 4.78
N PRO A 148 14.74 8.57 4.85
CA PRO A 148 13.45 7.96 4.53
C PRO A 148 12.28 8.48 5.39
N THR A 149 12.57 9.15 6.50
CA THR A 149 11.55 9.72 7.38
C THR A 149 11.35 11.22 7.23
N ALA A 150 12.08 11.89 6.35
CA ALA A 150 11.91 13.32 6.14
C ALA A 150 10.54 13.63 5.50
N PRO A 151 9.94 14.80 5.79
CA PRO A 151 8.70 15.22 5.14
C PRO A 151 8.89 15.36 3.62
N VAL A 152 7.87 15.00 2.86
CA VAL A 152 7.84 15.11 1.39
C VAL A 152 6.80 16.11 0.92
N SER A 153 6.90 16.56 -0.33
CA SER A 153 5.86 17.40 -0.94
C SER A 153 4.54 16.64 -1.10
N THR A 154 3.43 17.36 -1.31
CA THR A 154 2.13 16.74 -1.63
C THR A 154 2.18 15.89 -2.90
N TYR A 155 2.98 16.31 -3.88
CA TYR A 155 3.20 15.61 -5.13
C TYR A 155 3.92 14.28 -4.91
N GLN A 156 5.06 14.30 -4.19
CA GLN A 156 5.79 13.08 -3.84
C GLN A 156 4.94 12.13 -2.98
N ALA A 157 4.19 12.66 -2.02
CA ALA A 157 3.28 11.87 -1.18
C ALA A 157 2.24 11.10 -2.02
N LYS A 158 1.68 11.73 -3.07
CA LYS A 158 0.74 11.07 -3.98
C LYS A 158 1.40 9.87 -4.69
N ILE A 159 2.61 10.03 -5.22
CA ILE A 159 3.34 8.95 -5.90
C ILE A 159 3.68 7.84 -4.92
N LEU A 160 4.25 8.18 -3.76
CA LEU A 160 4.64 7.21 -2.74
C LEU A 160 3.45 6.40 -2.27
N ARG A 161 2.34 7.06 -1.94
CA ARG A 161 1.08 6.40 -1.61
C ARG A 161 0.66 5.38 -2.67
N THR A 162 0.58 5.80 -3.94
CA THR A 162 0.12 4.91 -5.01
C THR A 162 1.08 3.75 -5.22
N ALA A 163 2.40 3.99 -5.21
CA ALA A 163 3.39 2.95 -5.44
C ALA A 163 3.41 1.93 -4.29
N TYR A 164 3.39 2.39 -3.04
CA TYR A 164 3.32 1.54 -1.86
C TYR A 164 2.03 0.70 -1.84
N SER A 165 0.85 1.33 -2.02
CA SER A 165 -0.42 0.59 -2.02
C SER A 165 -0.49 -0.45 -3.13
N HIS A 166 0.03 -0.13 -4.32
CA HIS A 166 0.04 -1.06 -5.44
C HIS A 166 0.99 -2.25 -5.17
N ARG A 167 2.20 -1.99 -4.66
CA ARG A 167 3.17 -3.07 -4.37
C ARG A 167 2.69 -3.94 -3.20
N ALA A 168 2.09 -3.34 -2.18
CA ALA A 168 1.45 -4.03 -1.06
C ALA A 168 0.34 -4.98 -1.54
N TYR A 169 -0.51 -4.49 -2.45
CA TYR A 169 -1.57 -5.30 -3.04
C TYR A 169 -1.02 -6.54 -3.76
N LEU A 170 0.07 -6.41 -4.50
CA LEU A 170 0.70 -7.53 -5.20
C LEU A 170 1.27 -8.57 -4.22
N TYR A 171 1.98 -8.14 -3.18
CA TYR A 171 2.48 -9.05 -2.14
C TYR A 171 1.34 -9.78 -1.43
N LEU A 172 0.27 -9.06 -1.06
CA LEU A 172 -0.90 -9.67 -0.45
C LEU A 172 -1.55 -10.69 -1.40
N LYS A 173 -1.69 -10.35 -2.68
CA LYS A 173 -2.28 -11.25 -3.68
C LYS A 173 -1.42 -12.51 -3.88
N ALA A 174 -0.10 -12.39 -3.86
CA ALA A 174 0.82 -13.53 -3.91
C ALA A 174 0.64 -14.43 -2.68
N ALA A 175 0.57 -13.85 -1.48
CA ALA A 175 0.34 -14.56 -0.23
C ALA A 175 -1.01 -15.30 -0.19
N GLU A 176 -2.08 -14.66 -0.68
CA GLU A 176 -3.43 -15.25 -0.76
C GLU A 176 -3.52 -16.41 -1.75
N THR A 177 -2.80 -16.31 -2.86
CA THR A 177 -2.77 -17.36 -3.90
C THR A 177 -1.78 -18.48 -3.59
N GLY A 178 -1.02 -18.38 -2.50
CA GLY A 178 0.02 -19.34 -2.13
C GLY A 178 1.21 -19.35 -3.10
N THR A 179 1.40 -18.25 -3.84
CA THR A 179 2.48 -18.14 -4.82
C THR A 179 3.77 -17.76 -4.13
N ALA A 180 4.79 -18.61 -4.22
CA ALA A 180 6.14 -18.27 -3.78
C ALA A 180 6.76 -17.27 -4.76
N LEU A 181 7.08 -16.07 -4.29
CA LEU A 181 7.68 -15.01 -5.09
C LEU A 181 9.13 -14.84 -4.65
N GLN A 182 10.10 -15.08 -5.56
CA GLN A 182 11.53 -14.97 -5.25
C GLN A 182 12.00 -15.79 -4.03
N GLY A 183 11.35 -16.93 -3.77
CA GLY A 183 11.65 -17.78 -2.61
C GLY A 183 11.06 -17.30 -1.28
N LEU A 184 10.25 -16.24 -1.29
CA LEU A 184 9.52 -15.75 -0.12
C LEU A 184 8.28 -16.61 0.12
N GLU A 185 8.06 -16.96 1.39
CA GLU A 185 6.89 -17.69 1.81
C GLU A 185 5.71 -16.76 2.09
N LYS A 186 4.54 -17.35 2.34
CA LYS A 186 3.32 -16.60 2.63
C LYS A 186 3.50 -15.58 3.76
N SER A 187 4.18 -15.95 4.84
CA SER A 187 4.39 -15.05 5.99
C SER A 187 5.25 -13.84 5.62
N ASP A 188 6.32 -14.07 4.85
CA ASP A 188 7.22 -12.99 4.39
C ASP A 188 6.48 -12.02 3.47
N LEU A 189 5.64 -12.55 2.57
CA LEU A 189 4.82 -11.75 1.67
C LEU A 189 3.76 -10.93 2.43
N GLU A 190 3.13 -11.51 3.45
CA GLU A 190 2.22 -10.75 4.33
C GLU A 190 2.94 -9.64 5.10
N GLU A 191 4.16 -9.89 5.57
CA GLU A 191 4.98 -8.86 6.24
C GLU A 191 5.36 -7.74 5.27
N LEU A 192 5.81 -8.07 4.05
CA LEU A 192 6.11 -7.08 3.01
C LEU A 192 4.88 -6.27 2.62
N ALA A 193 3.71 -6.92 2.49
CA ALA A 193 2.44 -6.25 2.24
C ALA A 193 2.10 -5.27 3.38
N SER A 194 2.18 -5.71 4.64
CA SER A 194 1.89 -4.87 5.80
C SER A 194 2.82 -3.67 5.89
N LYS A 195 4.11 -3.86 5.59
CA LYS A 195 5.13 -2.80 5.55
C LYS A 195 4.82 -1.76 4.47
N ASP A 196 4.49 -2.19 3.26
CA ASP A 196 4.17 -1.27 2.17
C ASP A 196 2.83 -0.57 2.41
N PHE A 197 1.81 -1.27 2.92
CA PHE A 197 0.56 -0.63 3.35
C PHE A 197 0.79 0.43 4.44
N SER A 198 1.70 0.18 5.39
CA SER A 198 2.13 1.17 6.38
C SER A 198 2.82 2.37 5.71
N GLY A 199 3.67 2.10 4.72
CA GLY A 199 4.29 3.12 3.87
C GLY A 199 3.26 4.01 3.16
N ALA A 200 2.23 3.43 2.58
CA ALA A 200 1.14 4.19 1.96
C ALA A 200 0.29 4.97 2.98
N ALA A 201 -0.03 4.35 4.13
CA ALA A 201 -0.76 4.96 5.22
C ALA A 201 -0.09 6.24 5.72
N ARG A 202 1.25 6.20 5.84
CA ARG A 202 2.08 7.35 6.20
C ARG A 202 1.86 8.55 5.29
N TYR A 203 1.56 8.33 4.01
CA TYR A 203 1.30 9.39 3.02
C TYR A 203 -0.19 9.63 2.78
N GLY A 204 -1.05 9.27 3.75
CA GLY A 204 -2.46 9.66 3.79
C GLY A 204 -3.42 8.69 3.10
N ASP A 205 -3.04 7.42 2.92
CA ASP A 205 -3.96 6.38 2.43
C ASP A 205 -4.70 5.71 3.59
N GLU A 206 -5.98 6.05 3.75
CA GLU A 206 -6.79 5.51 4.84
C GLU A 206 -7.09 4.01 4.67
N VAL A 207 -7.27 3.55 3.43
CA VAL A 207 -7.51 2.13 3.13
C VAL A 207 -6.25 1.33 3.40
N ALA A 208 -5.10 1.80 2.93
CA ALA A 208 -3.83 1.15 3.21
C ALA A 208 -3.54 1.05 4.71
N ARG A 209 -3.95 2.03 5.50
CA ARG A 209 -3.77 1.97 6.96
C ARG A 209 -4.57 0.85 7.61
N GLU A 210 -5.83 0.67 7.22
CA GLU A 210 -6.63 -0.47 7.66
C GLU A 210 -5.95 -1.77 7.22
N MET A 211 -5.58 -1.85 5.94
CA MET A 211 -4.92 -3.03 5.37
C MET A 211 -3.58 -3.35 6.05
N SER A 212 -2.81 -2.34 6.48
CA SER A 212 -1.55 -2.51 7.21
C SER A 212 -1.76 -3.26 8.52
N VAL A 213 -2.81 -2.91 9.27
CA VAL A 213 -3.19 -3.62 10.50
C VAL A 213 -3.65 -5.04 10.18
N ARG A 214 -4.52 -5.20 9.18
CA ARG A 214 -5.11 -6.49 8.80
C ARG A 214 -4.09 -7.50 8.30
N THR A 215 -3.05 -7.03 7.64
CA THR A 215 -1.97 -7.86 7.08
C THR A 215 -0.82 -8.07 8.05
N ASN A 216 -0.79 -7.38 9.20
CA ASN A 216 0.28 -7.50 10.18
C ASN A 216 0.24 -8.88 10.89
N PRO A 217 1.27 -9.72 10.74
CA PRO A 217 1.28 -11.07 11.33
C PRO A 217 1.21 -11.03 12.87
N TYR A 218 1.81 -10.02 13.50
CA TYR A 218 1.74 -9.85 14.95
C TYR A 218 0.32 -9.50 15.42
N ALA A 219 -0.35 -8.59 14.70
CA ALA A 219 -1.74 -8.22 15.02
C ALA A 219 -2.68 -9.43 14.87
N LYS A 220 -2.50 -10.23 13.82
CA LYS A 220 -3.25 -11.48 13.61
C LYS A 220 -3.01 -12.49 14.75
N MET A 221 -1.76 -12.69 15.14
CA MET A 221 -1.39 -13.64 16.20
C MET A 221 -1.95 -13.20 17.56
N CYS A 222 -1.74 -11.94 17.95
CA CYS A 222 -2.29 -11.38 19.18
C CYS A 222 -3.83 -11.47 19.20
N GLY A 223 -4.48 -11.09 18.10
CA GLY A 223 -5.94 -11.20 17.98
C GLY A 223 -6.44 -12.64 18.05
N ALA A 224 -5.69 -13.62 17.55
CA ALA A 224 -6.04 -15.04 17.69
C ALA A 224 -5.88 -15.55 19.14
N ILE A 225 -4.77 -15.20 19.81
CA ILE A 225 -4.51 -15.56 21.21
C ILE A 225 -5.60 -14.99 22.12
N VAL A 226 -5.92 -13.69 21.98
CA VAL A 226 -6.93 -13.03 22.80
C VAL A 226 -8.32 -13.62 22.56
N ARG A 227 -8.71 -13.85 21.29
CA ARG A 227 -10.01 -14.48 20.98
C ARG A 227 -10.12 -15.89 21.56
N ASN A 228 -9.04 -16.66 21.57
CA ASN A 228 -9.02 -17.98 22.19
C ASN A 228 -9.17 -17.88 23.71
N ALA A 229 -8.44 -16.96 24.37
CA ALA A 229 -8.57 -16.75 25.81
C ALA A 229 -10.01 -16.36 26.20
N LEU A 230 -10.63 -15.40 25.50
CA LEU A 230 -12.01 -14.97 25.76
C LEU A 230 -13.02 -16.11 25.58
N LYS A 231 -12.83 -16.97 24.56
CA LYS A 231 -13.70 -18.13 24.34
C LYS A 231 -13.62 -19.14 25.48
N GLU A 232 -12.45 -19.33 26.08
CA GLU A 232 -12.30 -20.25 27.22
C GLU A 232 -12.93 -19.68 28.49
N GLU A 233 -12.79 -18.39 28.76
CA GLU A 233 -13.45 -17.73 29.90
C GLU A 233 -15.00 -17.82 29.79
N MET A 234 -15.58 -17.53 28.62
CA MET A 234 -17.03 -17.63 28.41
C MET A 234 -17.59 -19.05 28.60
N LYS A 235 -16.79 -20.09 28.28
CA LYS A 235 -17.18 -21.50 28.53
C LYS A 235 -17.11 -21.84 30.01
N SER A 236 -16.14 -21.26 30.74
CA SER A 236 -15.98 -21.49 32.17
C SER A 236 -17.07 -20.81 33.02
N GLU A 237 -17.67 -19.73 32.54
CA GLU A 237 -18.80 -19.06 33.21
C GLU A 237 -20.17 -19.73 32.96
N THR A 238 -20.27 -20.61 31.97
CA THR A 238 -21.52 -21.31 31.60
C THR A 238 -21.58 -22.77 32.06
N SER A 239 -20.55 -23.25 32.76
CA SER A 239 -20.47 -24.58 33.39
C SER A 239 -20.54 -24.49 34.91
#